data_AF-A0A1Q4DIC9-F1
#
_entry.id   AF-A0A1Q4DIC9-F1
#
_cell.length_a   1.000
_cell.length_b   1.000
_cell.length_c   1.000
_cell.angle_alpha   90.00
_cell.angle_beta   90.00
_cell.angle_gamma   90.00
#
_symmetry.space_group_name_H-M   'P 1'
#
loop_
_entity.id
_entity.type
_entity.pdbx_description
1 polymer ?
#
loop_
_entity_poly.entity_id
_entity_poly.type
_entity_poly.pdbx_seq_one_letter_code
_entity_poly.pdbx_strand_id
1 'polypeptide(L)'
;MSAPTLVPVHRAPAVAEPVTAARTPRLGRRALRREQQATLDTPRRDYCLVARAYRTLGRRHRDAGLAHRITERIVENREQQDNEQWHLLITSELVAATGRRQSRLWFGVLPWLMACGYYHVSWLLFVVAPRWSYRLNADFEDHAEHEYALFVAEHPEFETQHHFSRFAAQYGAFDSVADLLRQIGHDERRHKQESEAYLAAGSLYG
;
A
#
# COMPACT_ATOMS: atom_id res chain seq x y z
N MET A 1 25.87 59.11 13.02
CA MET A 1 24.72 58.81 12.13
C MET A 1 25.06 57.52 11.41
N SER A 2 24.57 56.39 11.91
CA SER A 2 24.90 55.05 11.41
C SER A 2 23.70 54.47 10.66
N ALA A 3 23.93 53.96 9.46
CA ALA A 3 22.93 53.39 8.57
C ALA A 3 22.33 52.07 9.12
N PRO A 4 21.07 51.73 8.80
CA PRO A 4 20.48 50.47 9.21
C PRO A 4 20.98 49.31 8.32
N THR A 5 21.45 48.26 8.97
CA THR A 5 21.86 46.97 8.37
C THR A 5 20.65 46.28 7.72
N LEU A 6 20.72 46.01 6.42
CA LEU A 6 19.75 45.19 5.69
C LEU A 6 19.91 43.72 6.10
N VAL A 7 18.86 43.14 6.67
CA VAL A 7 18.74 41.69 6.92
C VAL A 7 18.58 40.99 5.56
N PRO A 8 19.31 39.89 5.28
CA PRO A 8 19.10 39.16 4.03
C PRO A 8 17.74 38.45 4.09
N VAL A 9 16.88 38.76 3.12
CA VAL A 9 15.63 38.04 2.86
C VAL A 9 15.98 36.58 2.61
N HIS A 10 15.49 35.71 3.48
CA HIS A 10 15.61 34.27 3.35
C HIS A 10 15.01 33.87 2.00
N ARG A 11 15.86 33.42 1.08
CA ARG A 11 15.44 32.83 -0.20
C ARG A 11 14.45 31.71 0.10
N ALA A 12 13.24 31.82 -0.43
CA ALA A 12 12.25 30.76 -0.33
C ALA A 12 12.87 29.46 -0.88
N PRO A 13 12.71 28.32 -0.20
CA PRO A 13 13.19 27.05 -0.74
C PRO A 13 12.52 26.81 -2.10
N ALA A 14 13.32 26.30 -3.03
CA ALA A 14 12.89 25.90 -4.36
C ALA A 14 11.62 25.04 -4.25
N VAL A 15 10.68 25.28 -5.16
CA VAL A 15 9.42 24.55 -5.32
C VAL A 15 9.72 23.06 -5.18
N ALA A 16 9.28 22.48 -4.06
CA ALA A 16 9.31 21.05 -3.88
C ALA A 16 8.47 20.46 -5.02
N GLU A 17 9.09 19.55 -5.80
CA GLU A 17 8.37 18.59 -6.63
C GLU A 17 7.13 18.14 -5.84
N PRO A 18 5.91 18.15 -6.42
CA PRO A 18 4.71 17.78 -5.69
C PRO A 18 4.94 16.40 -5.10
N VAL A 19 5.04 16.35 -3.77
CA VAL A 19 5.19 15.11 -3.02
C VAL A 19 3.83 14.41 -3.15
N THR A 20 3.68 13.61 -4.19
CA THR A 20 2.53 12.73 -4.34
C THR A 20 2.55 11.71 -3.21
N ALA A 21 1.37 11.32 -2.75
CA ALA A 21 1.19 10.58 -1.50
C ALA A 21 1.82 9.17 -1.47
N ALA A 22 2.30 8.66 -2.60
CA ALA A 22 3.13 7.47 -2.67
C ALA A 22 4.52 7.87 -3.14
N ARG A 23 5.56 7.50 -2.39
CA ARG A 23 6.96 7.51 -2.89
C ARG A 23 7.19 6.52 -4.02
N THR A 24 6.20 5.69 -4.36
CA THR A 24 6.25 4.78 -5.50
C THR A 24 6.32 5.58 -6.80
N PRO A 25 7.34 5.34 -7.65
CA PRO A 25 7.43 5.98 -8.94
C PRO A 25 6.16 5.73 -9.76
N ARG A 26 5.55 6.80 -10.27
CA ARG A 26 4.40 6.68 -11.18
C ARG A 26 4.89 6.26 -12.55
N LEU A 27 4.41 5.11 -12.99
CA LEU A 27 4.88 4.48 -14.22
C LEU A 27 4.03 4.91 -15.41
N GLY A 28 4.66 5.10 -16.57
CA GLY A 28 3.92 5.28 -17.82
C GLY A 28 3.28 3.96 -18.30
N ARG A 29 2.23 4.06 -19.13
CA ARG A 29 1.43 2.92 -19.65
C ARG A 29 2.26 1.70 -20.09
N ARG A 30 3.33 1.90 -20.86
CA ARG A 30 4.19 0.80 -21.34
C ARG A 30 4.90 0.07 -20.19
N ALA A 31 5.34 0.81 -19.17
CA ALA A 31 5.97 0.23 -17.99
C ALA A 31 4.93 -0.51 -17.15
N LEU A 32 3.76 0.09 -16.89
CA LEU A 32 2.66 -0.54 -16.17
C LEU A 32 2.23 -1.89 -16.77
N ARG A 33 2.12 -1.99 -18.10
CA ARG A 33 1.80 -3.25 -18.78
C ARG A 33 2.88 -4.31 -18.61
N ARG A 34 4.16 -3.91 -18.62
CA ARG A 34 5.27 -4.86 -18.36
C ARG A 34 5.23 -5.36 -16.92
N GLU A 35 4.99 -4.48 -15.96
CA GLU A 35 4.88 -4.85 -14.54
C GLU A 35 3.70 -5.81 -14.32
N GLN A 36 2.55 -5.53 -14.93
CA GLN A 36 1.37 -6.43 -14.90
C GLN A 36 1.71 -7.80 -15.50
N GLN A 37 2.32 -7.85 -16.68
CA GLN A 37 2.68 -9.12 -17.31
C GLN A 37 3.64 -9.92 -16.42
N ALA A 38 4.63 -9.25 -15.82
CA ALA A 38 5.52 -9.90 -14.87
C ALA A 38 4.77 -10.45 -13.63
N THR A 39 3.68 -9.81 -13.18
CA THR A 39 2.81 -10.35 -12.11
C THR A 39 2.12 -11.62 -12.59
N LEU A 40 1.47 -11.56 -13.76
CA LEU A 40 0.71 -12.68 -14.30
C LEU A 40 1.58 -13.91 -14.59
N ASP A 41 2.83 -13.69 -15.00
CA ASP A 41 3.80 -14.75 -15.26
C ASP A 41 4.42 -15.32 -13.96
N THR A 42 4.32 -14.57 -12.85
CA THR A 42 4.83 -15.03 -11.55
C THR A 42 3.79 -15.97 -10.92
N PRO A 43 4.17 -17.19 -10.51
CA PRO A 43 3.24 -18.05 -9.78
C PRO A 43 2.87 -17.38 -8.46
N ARG A 44 1.56 -17.32 -8.17
CA ARG A 44 1.06 -16.95 -6.84
C ARG A 44 1.79 -17.78 -5.81
N ARG A 45 2.19 -17.14 -4.71
CA ARG A 45 2.82 -17.91 -3.64
C ARG A 45 1.81 -18.91 -3.07
N ASP A 46 2.20 -20.19 -3.04
CA ASP A 46 1.38 -21.27 -2.49
C ASP A 46 1.22 -21.10 -0.98
N TYR A 47 0.24 -20.30 -0.61
CA TYR A 47 -0.02 -19.90 0.75
C TYR A 47 -1.48 -20.12 1.11
N CYS A 48 -1.82 -21.37 1.39
CA CYS A 48 -2.95 -21.66 2.28
C CYS A 48 -2.49 -21.46 3.74
N LEU A 49 -2.35 -20.20 4.14
CA LEU A 49 -1.58 -19.78 5.33
C LEU A 49 -2.32 -19.80 6.67
N VAL A 50 -3.66 -19.88 6.65
CA VAL A 50 -4.42 -20.16 7.88
C VAL A 50 -4.07 -21.57 8.42
N ALA A 51 -3.77 -22.53 7.53
CA ALA A 51 -3.53 -23.93 7.89
C ALA A 51 -2.12 -24.25 8.43
N ARG A 52 -1.11 -23.41 8.16
CA ARG A 52 0.27 -23.61 8.68
C ARG A 52 0.55 -22.79 9.95
N ALA A 53 -0.17 -21.68 10.14
CA ALA A 53 -0.05 -20.81 11.32
C ALA A 53 -0.42 -21.53 12.63
N TYR A 54 -1.35 -22.49 12.61
CA TYR A 54 -1.70 -23.27 13.80
C TYR A 54 -0.60 -24.24 14.29
N ARG A 55 0.39 -24.60 13.46
CA ARG A 55 1.34 -25.68 13.78
C ARG A 55 2.70 -25.21 14.34
N THR A 56 2.93 -23.91 14.49
CA THR A 56 4.24 -23.39 14.97
C THR A 56 4.11 -22.26 16.00
N LEU A 57 3.19 -22.42 16.97
CA LEU A 57 3.30 -21.69 18.24
C LEU A 57 4.49 -22.21 19.03
N GLY A 58 5.66 -21.61 18.80
CA GLY A 58 6.88 -21.93 19.53
C GLY A 58 8.06 -21.03 19.19
N ARG A 59 8.15 -19.89 19.88
CA ARG A 59 9.32 -19.39 20.64
C ARG A 59 9.09 -17.95 21.08
N ARG A 60 9.21 -17.71 22.38
CA ARG A 60 9.12 -16.38 23.01
C ARG A 60 10.32 -15.52 22.58
N HIS A 61 10.07 -14.27 22.21
CA HIS A 61 11.07 -13.20 22.28
C HIS A 61 10.62 -12.17 23.31
N ARG A 62 11.41 -12.00 24.38
CA ARG A 62 11.36 -10.80 25.25
C ARG A 62 12.42 -9.87 24.70
N ASP A 63 12.06 -8.65 24.33
CA ASP A 63 13.11 -7.65 24.05
C ASP A 63 12.65 -6.22 24.31
N ALA A 64 13.44 -5.49 25.12
CA ALA A 64 13.12 -4.18 25.69
C ALA A 64 13.32 -3.00 24.71
N GLY A 65 13.67 -3.25 23.45
CA GLY A 65 13.80 -2.24 22.38
C GLY A 65 12.50 -1.88 21.66
N LEU A 66 11.34 -2.28 22.19
CA LEU A 66 10.03 -2.16 21.55
C LEU A 66 9.65 -0.70 21.23
N ALA A 67 9.91 0.24 22.15
CA ALA A 67 9.49 1.64 22.01
C ALA A 67 10.22 2.36 20.85
N HIS A 68 11.53 2.20 20.73
CA HIS A 68 12.31 2.85 19.67
C HIS A 68 11.97 2.30 18.29
N ARG A 69 11.79 0.97 18.19
CA ARG A 69 11.30 0.33 16.96
C ARG A 69 9.88 0.79 16.61
N ILE A 70 8.99 0.94 17.59
CA ILE A 70 7.64 1.49 17.35
C ILE A 70 7.72 2.92 16.79
N THR A 71 8.60 3.78 17.31
CA THR A 71 8.68 5.18 16.86
C THR A 71 9.23 5.35 15.46
N GLU A 72 10.33 4.69 15.09
CA GLU A 72 10.83 4.71 13.70
C GLU A 72 9.80 4.11 12.74
N ARG A 73 9.11 3.06 13.19
CA ARG A 73 8.06 2.37 12.42
C ARG A 73 6.80 3.20 12.21
N ILE A 74 6.44 4.09 13.13
CA ILE A 74 5.29 4.99 13.00
C ILE A 74 5.51 5.99 11.85
N VAL A 75 6.75 6.43 11.61
CA VAL A 75 7.03 7.41 10.55
C VAL A 75 7.02 6.76 9.17
N GLU A 76 7.65 5.59 9.00
CA GLU A 76 7.61 4.84 7.73
C GLU A 76 6.22 4.26 7.41
N ASN A 77 5.44 3.86 8.42
CA ASN A 77 4.07 3.39 8.17
C ASN A 77 3.14 4.47 7.65
N ARG A 78 3.38 5.75 7.94
CA ARG A 78 2.42 6.81 7.59
C ARG A 78 2.28 6.96 6.08
N GLU A 79 3.39 6.96 5.35
CA GLU A 79 3.37 7.10 3.89
C GLU A 79 2.70 5.89 3.22
N GLN A 80 2.97 4.67 3.71
CA GLN A 80 2.27 3.47 3.23
C GLN A 80 0.78 3.49 3.59
N GLN A 81 0.43 3.85 4.82
CA GLN A 81 -0.97 3.97 5.26
C GLN A 81 -1.73 5.02 4.46
N ASP A 82 -1.09 6.14 4.12
CA ASP A 82 -1.68 7.16 3.27
C ASP A 82 -1.89 6.61 1.85
N ASN A 83 -0.94 5.83 1.31
CA ASN A 83 -1.09 5.18 0.00
C ASN A 83 -2.27 4.20 -0.03
N GLU A 84 -2.40 3.34 0.97
CA GLU A 84 -3.54 2.42 1.13
C GLU A 84 -4.87 3.18 1.26
N GLN A 85 -4.87 4.30 1.99
CA GLN A 85 -6.06 5.16 2.08
C GLN A 85 -6.45 5.74 0.72
N TRP A 86 -5.47 6.15 -0.10
CA TRP A 86 -5.76 6.62 -1.45
C TRP A 86 -6.34 5.52 -2.34
N HIS A 87 -5.83 4.29 -2.27
CA HIS A 87 -6.40 3.17 -3.02
C HIS A 87 -7.87 2.93 -2.65
N LEU A 88 -8.21 3.00 -1.36
CA LEU A 88 -9.59 2.87 -0.89
C LEU A 88 -10.50 4.00 -1.41
N LEU A 89 -10.03 5.25 -1.36
CA LEU A 89 -10.78 6.40 -1.85
C LEU A 89 -11.01 6.32 -3.36
N ILE A 90 -9.98 5.97 -4.13
CA ILE A 90 -10.06 5.82 -5.58
C ILE A 90 -10.99 4.66 -5.96
N THR A 91 -10.87 3.52 -5.29
CA THR A 91 -11.76 2.38 -5.54
C THR A 91 -13.20 2.73 -5.19
N SER A 92 -13.43 3.50 -4.12
CA SER A 92 -14.77 3.98 -3.77
C SER A 92 -15.36 4.92 -4.85
N GLU A 93 -14.51 5.76 -5.47
CA GLU A 93 -14.89 6.62 -6.60
C GLU A 93 -15.27 5.80 -7.83
N LEU A 94 -14.48 4.78 -8.17
CA LEU A 94 -14.78 3.83 -9.25
C LEU A 94 -16.11 3.12 -9.02
N VAL A 95 -16.34 2.59 -7.82
CA VAL A 95 -17.59 1.90 -7.49
C VAL A 95 -18.77 2.87 -7.53
N ALA A 96 -18.62 4.09 -7.03
CA ALA A 96 -19.67 5.11 -7.08
C ALA A 96 -20.03 5.49 -8.53
N ALA A 97 -19.04 5.55 -9.43
CA ALA A 97 -19.25 5.83 -10.85
C ALA A 97 -20.09 4.76 -11.56
N THR A 98 -20.16 3.53 -11.04
CA THR A 98 -21.03 2.47 -11.60
C THR A 98 -22.52 2.72 -11.38
N GLY A 99 -22.90 3.67 -10.52
CA GLY A 99 -24.30 3.97 -10.18
C GLY A 99 -25.02 2.87 -9.40
N ARG A 100 -24.33 1.78 -9.02
CA ARG A 100 -24.93 0.66 -8.29
C ARG A 100 -25.24 1.04 -6.85
N ARG A 101 -26.46 0.72 -6.40
CA ARG A 101 -26.86 0.93 -5.00
C ARG A 101 -26.20 -0.13 -4.12
N GLN A 102 -25.39 0.32 -3.17
CA GLN A 102 -24.76 -0.53 -2.18
C GLN A 102 -25.68 -0.71 -0.96
N SER A 103 -25.74 -1.91 -0.43
CA SER A 103 -26.51 -2.21 0.78
C SER A 103 -25.75 -1.72 2.02
N ARG A 104 -26.38 -0.87 2.84
CA ARG A 104 -25.72 -0.22 4.00
C ARG A 104 -25.20 -1.22 5.04
N LEU A 105 -25.84 -2.39 5.16
CA LEU A 105 -25.40 -3.46 6.06
C LEU A 105 -24.10 -4.10 5.55
N TRP A 106 -24.07 -4.56 4.29
CA TRP A 106 -22.93 -5.29 3.72
C TRP A 106 -21.76 -4.39 3.36
N PHE A 107 -22.01 -3.13 3.00
CA PHE A 107 -20.97 -2.18 2.62
C PHE A 107 -20.65 -1.16 3.73
N GLY A 108 -21.20 -1.36 4.93
CA GLY A 108 -20.91 -0.51 6.10
C GLY A 108 -20.51 -1.33 7.32
N VAL A 109 -21.40 -2.20 7.81
CA VAL A 109 -21.17 -2.99 9.03
C VAL A 109 -20.13 -4.07 8.82
N LEU A 110 -20.16 -4.77 7.69
CA LEU A 110 -19.20 -5.84 7.42
C LEU A 110 -17.76 -5.31 7.29
N PRO A 111 -17.45 -4.26 6.50
CA PRO A 111 -16.12 -3.65 6.48
C PRO A 111 -15.64 -3.19 7.85
N TRP A 112 -16.53 -2.62 8.66
CA TRP A 112 -16.18 -2.20 10.02
C TRP A 112 -15.81 -3.40 10.91
N LEU A 113 -16.60 -4.48 10.89
CA LEU A 113 -16.29 -5.70 11.63
C LEU A 113 -14.96 -6.33 11.18
N MET A 114 -14.72 -6.36 9.86
CA MET A 114 -13.45 -6.84 9.30
C MET A 114 -12.28 -5.97 9.75
N ALA A 115 -12.42 -4.64 9.71
CA ALA A 115 -11.39 -3.71 10.16
C ALA A 115 -11.07 -3.86 11.66
N CYS A 116 -12.09 -4.00 12.51
CA CYS A 116 -11.90 -4.29 13.93
C CYS A 116 -11.16 -5.62 14.16
N GLY A 117 -11.61 -6.70 13.51
CA GLY A 117 -10.96 -8.01 13.61
C GLY A 117 -9.51 -7.97 13.15
N TYR A 118 -9.26 -7.37 11.98
CA TYR A 118 -7.93 -7.20 11.42
C TYR A 118 -7.02 -6.39 12.34
N TYR A 119 -7.47 -5.24 12.85
CA TYR A 119 -6.70 -4.41 13.76
C TYR A 119 -6.22 -5.21 14.99
N HIS A 120 -7.11 -5.96 15.64
CA HIS A 120 -6.75 -6.73 16.83
C HIS A 120 -5.79 -7.89 16.54
N VAL A 121 -6.00 -8.61 15.44
CA VAL A 121 -5.11 -9.71 15.02
C VAL A 121 -3.73 -9.16 14.64
N SER A 122 -3.68 -8.10 13.83
CA SER A 122 -2.43 -7.47 13.39
C SER A 122 -1.65 -6.88 14.56
N TRP A 123 -2.32 -6.20 15.50
CA TRP A 123 -1.70 -5.69 16.72
C TRP A 123 -1.12 -6.82 17.58
N LEU A 124 -1.89 -7.88 17.82
CA LEU A 124 -1.43 -9.02 18.61
C LEU A 124 -0.23 -9.71 17.96
N LEU A 125 -0.30 -9.93 16.64
CA LEU A 125 0.76 -10.55 15.87
C LEU A 125 2.03 -9.70 15.87
N PHE A 126 1.89 -8.38 15.74
CA PHE A 126 3.01 -7.45 15.80
C PHE A 126 3.71 -7.47 17.16
N VAL A 127 2.96 -7.50 18.27
CA VAL A 127 3.54 -7.52 19.62
C VAL A 127 4.18 -8.87 19.95
N VAL A 128 3.54 -9.99 19.58
CA VAL A 128 4.00 -11.34 19.96
C VAL A 128 5.08 -11.86 19.02
N ALA A 129 4.95 -11.59 17.72
CA ALA A 129 5.80 -12.17 16.70
C ALA A 129 5.96 -11.23 15.49
N PRO A 130 6.73 -10.13 15.61
CA PRO A 130 6.86 -9.11 14.56
C PRO A 130 7.16 -9.68 13.17
N ARG A 131 8.09 -10.65 13.07
CA ARG A 131 8.45 -11.31 11.80
C ARG A 131 7.24 -11.97 11.11
N TRP A 132 6.26 -12.47 11.85
CA TRP A 132 5.06 -13.04 11.27
C TRP A 132 4.10 -11.96 10.75
N SER A 133 4.06 -10.80 11.40
CA SER A 133 3.28 -9.66 10.91
C SER A 133 3.79 -9.16 9.55
N TYR A 134 5.12 -9.07 9.35
CA TYR A 134 5.70 -8.71 8.05
C TYR A 134 5.46 -9.77 6.96
N ARG A 135 5.54 -11.05 7.32
CA ARG A 135 5.24 -12.13 6.37
C ARG A 135 3.79 -12.07 5.93
N LEU A 136 2.88 -12.00 6.90
CA LEU A 136 1.45 -11.87 6.63
C LEU A 136 1.16 -10.64 5.76
N ASN A 137 1.83 -9.51 6.01
CA ASN A 137 1.71 -8.35 5.15
C ASN A 137 2.15 -8.66 3.71
N ALA A 138 3.37 -9.19 3.51
CA ALA A 138 3.85 -9.56 2.18
C ALA A 138 2.92 -10.55 1.46
N ASP A 139 2.22 -11.41 2.19
CA ASP A 139 1.24 -12.34 1.64
C ASP A 139 -0.05 -11.62 1.18
N PHE A 140 -0.50 -10.62 1.93
CA PHE A 140 -1.61 -9.75 1.50
C PHE A 140 -1.23 -8.92 0.27
N GLU A 141 -0.04 -8.32 0.25
CA GLU A 141 0.44 -7.53 -0.88
C GLU A 141 0.59 -8.37 -2.15
N ASP A 142 1.13 -9.61 -2.03
CA ASP A 142 1.23 -10.54 -3.16
C ASP A 142 -0.15 -10.89 -3.71
N HIS A 143 -1.11 -11.13 -2.82
CA HIS A 143 -2.48 -11.40 -3.23
C HIS A 143 -3.11 -10.19 -3.94
N ALA A 144 -3.03 -9.00 -3.34
CA ALA A 144 -3.58 -7.77 -3.91
C ALA A 144 -2.99 -7.46 -5.29
N GLU A 145 -1.66 -7.53 -5.44
CA GLU A 145 -0.96 -7.35 -6.71
C GLU A 145 -1.54 -8.26 -7.82
N HIS A 146 -1.71 -9.55 -7.52
CA HIS A 146 -2.24 -10.51 -8.49
C HIS A 146 -3.73 -10.31 -8.77
N GLU A 147 -4.54 -9.95 -7.77
CA GLU A 147 -5.96 -9.68 -7.96
C GLU A 147 -6.15 -8.47 -8.89
N TYR A 148 -5.39 -7.37 -8.71
CA TYR A 148 -5.43 -6.24 -9.64
C TYR A 148 -4.99 -6.64 -11.06
N ALA A 149 -3.91 -7.43 -11.17
CA ALA A 149 -3.40 -7.87 -12.47
C ALA A 149 -4.42 -8.74 -13.22
N LEU A 150 -5.08 -9.67 -12.53
CA LEU A 150 -6.14 -10.51 -13.09
C LEU A 150 -7.39 -9.69 -13.41
N PHE A 151 -7.83 -8.83 -12.50
CA PHE A 151 -9.02 -8.00 -12.71
C PHE A 151 -8.89 -7.13 -13.96
N VAL A 152 -7.72 -6.53 -14.20
CA VAL A 152 -7.47 -5.79 -15.45
C VAL A 152 -7.43 -6.71 -16.67
N ALA A 153 -6.89 -7.93 -16.55
CA ALA A 153 -6.84 -8.88 -17.67
C ALA A 153 -8.22 -9.43 -18.04
N GLU A 154 -9.10 -9.63 -17.06
CA GLU A 154 -10.47 -10.12 -17.23
C GLU A 154 -11.43 -9.04 -17.77
N HIS A 155 -11.05 -7.77 -17.65
CA HIS A 155 -11.86 -6.61 -18.04
C HIS A 155 -11.16 -5.72 -19.10
N PRO A 156 -11.05 -6.19 -20.36
CA PRO A 156 -10.40 -5.43 -21.44
C PRO A 156 -11.04 -4.06 -21.72
N GLU A 157 -12.32 -3.87 -21.36
CA GLU A 157 -13.03 -2.59 -21.45
C GLU A 157 -12.37 -1.47 -20.64
N PHE A 158 -11.63 -1.78 -19.57
CA PHE A 158 -10.96 -0.78 -18.75
C PHE A 158 -9.83 -0.05 -19.48
N GLU A 159 -9.35 -0.59 -20.61
CA GLU A 159 -8.29 0.02 -21.42
C GLU A 159 -8.75 1.31 -22.12
N THR A 160 -10.03 1.39 -22.45
CA THR A 160 -10.63 2.53 -23.13
C THR A 160 -11.50 3.37 -22.22
N GLN A 161 -11.86 2.85 -21.04
CA GLN A 161 -12.58 3.60 -20.02
C GLN A 161 -11.66 4.67 -19.43
N HIS A 162 -11.91 5.93 -19.80
CA HIS A 162 -11.22 7.08 -19.23
C HIS A 162 -11.58 7.25 -17.75
N HIS A 163 -10.57 7.50 -16.91
CA HIS A 163 -10.74 7.78 -15.50
C HIS A 163 -10.36 9.22 -15.17
N PHE A 164 -11.35 10.02 -14.77
CA PHE A 164 -11.09 11.35 -14.22
C PHE A 164 -11.22 11.27 -12.70
N SER A 165 -10.09 11.10 -12.01
CA SER A 165 -10.12 11.06 -10.55
C SER A 165 -10.17 12.45 -9.95
N ARG A 166 -11.02 12.64 -8.93
CA ARG A 166 -10.93 13.83 -8.05
C ARG A 166 -9.61 13.87 -7.27
N PHE A 167 -8.94 12.73 -7.15
CA PHE A 167 -7.69 12.55 -6.42
C PHE A 167 -6.45 12.55 -7.33
N ALA A 168 -6.61 12.94 -8.60
CA ALA A 168 -5.52 12.93 -9.58
C ALA A 168 -4.32 13.79 -9.17
N ALA A 169 -4.56 14.87 -8.40
CA ALA A 169 -3.50 15.75 -7.90
C ALA A 169 -2.67 15.11 -6.77
N GLN A 170 -3.26 14.22 -5.97
CA GLN A 170 -2.62 13.60 -4.81
C GLN A 170 -2.00 12.25 -5.14
N TYR A 171 -2.72 11.44 -5.92
CA TYR A 171 -2.32 10.07 -6.25
C TYR A 171 -1.62 10.00 -7.62
N GLY A 172 -2.17 10.66 -8.63
CA GLY A 172 -1.66 10.67 -10.01
C GLY A 172 -2.80 10.61 -11.03
N ALA A 173 -2.56 11.19 -12.22
CA ALA A 173 -3.49 11.13 -13.34
C ALA A 173 -3.11 9.96 -14.27
N PHE A 174 -4.11 9.20 -14.72
CA PHE A 174 -3.95 8.06 -15.62
C PHE A 174 -4.98 8.13 -16.75
N ASP A 175 -4.57 7.70 -17.95
CA ASP A 175 -5.39 7.82 -19.15
C ASP A 175 -6.63 6.91 -19.13
N SER A 176 -6.53 5.75 -18.46
CA SER A 176 -7.58 4.75 -18.37
C SER A 176 -7.69 4.11 -16.99
N VAL A 177 -8.84 3.51 -16.70
CA VAL A 177 -9.06 2.71 -15.48
C VAL A 177 -8.06 1.56 -15.39
N ALA A 178 -7.73 0.92 -16.52
CA ALA A 178 -6.72 -0.14 -16.54
C ALA A 178 -5.34 0.37 -16.11
N ASP A 179 -4.93 1.56 -16.54
CA ASP A 179 -3.64 2.13 -16.15
C ASP A 179 -3.62 2.53 -14.67
N LEU A 180 -4.73 3.04 -14.14
CA LEU A 180 -4.88 3.31 -12.71
C LEU A 180 -4.75 2.04 -11.86
N LEU A 181 -5.50 0.98 -12.20
CA LEU A 181 -5.48 -0.29 -11.46
C LEU A 181 -4.12 -0.99 -11.55
N ARG A 182 -3.40 -0.86 -12.68
CA ARG A 182 -2.02 -1.33 -12.79
C ARG A 182 -1.07 -0.56 -11.90
N GLN A 183 -1.26 0.76 -11.76
CA GLN A 183 -0.43 1.55 -10.86
C GLN A 183 -0.67 1.11 -9.41
N ILE A 184 -1.92 0.88 -9.02
CA ILE A 184 -2.26 0.37 -7.70
C ILE A 184 -1.58 -0.99 -7.49
N GLY A 185 -1.72 -1.94 -8.43
CA GLY A 185 -1.01 -3.23 -8.35
C GLY A 185 0.52 -3.08 -8.27
N HIS A 186 1.11 -2.09 -8.95
CA HIS A 186 2.54 -1.79 -8.82
C HIS A 186 2.90 -1.25 -7.43
N ASP A 187 2.04 -0.45 -6.81
CA ASP A 187 2.23 0.01 -5.44
C ASP A 187 2.26 -1.19 -4.46
N GLU A 188 1.34 -2.17 -4.61
CA GLU A 188 1.31 -3.38 -3.77
C GLU A 188 2.59 -4.21 -3.94
N ARG A 189 3.09 -4.35 -5.17
CA ARG A 189 4.39 -4.99 -5.42
C ARG A 189 5.52 -4.33 -4.63
N ARG A 190 5.51 -2.99 -4.51
CA ARG A 190 6.53 -2.25 -3.75
C ARG A 190 6.38 -2.49 -2.26
N HIS A 191 5.15 -2.45 -1.73
CA HIS A 191 4.87 -2.77 -0.33
C HIS A 191 5.31 -4.21 0.04
N LYS A 192 5.11 -5.17 -0.87
CA LYS A 192 5.61 -6.54 -0.74
C LYS A 192 7.13 -6.58 -0.64
N GLN A 193 7.83 -5.96 -1.59
CA GLN A 193 9.29 -5.92 -1.64
C GLN A 193 9.89 -5.29 -0.38
N GLU A 194 9.27 -4.22 0.13
CA GLU A 194 9.70 -3.57 1.37
C GLU A 194 9.53 -4.50 2.57
N SER A 195 8.39 -5.19 2.68
CA SER A 195 8.15 -6.20 3.73
C SER A 195 9.18 -7.34 3.69
N GLU A 196 9.55 -7.79 2.50
CA GLU A 196 10.59 -8.82 2.31
C GLU A 196 11.99 -8.34 2.66
N ALA A 197 12.33 -7.10 2.27
CA ALA A 197 13.60 -6.49 2.63
C ALA A 197 13.76 -6.40 4.16
N TYR A 198 12.70 -6.04 4.89
CA TYR A 198 12.71 -6.07 6.36
C TYR A 198 12.93 -7.46 6.94
N LEU A 199 12.30 -8.49 6.35
CA LEU A 199 12.47 -9.88 6.79
C LEU A 199 13.89 -10.39 6.56
N ALA A 200 14.49 -10.03 5.42
CA ALA A 200 15.86 -10.37 5.06
C ALA A 200 16.86 -9.63 5.96
N ALA A 201 16.71 -8.31 6.14
CA ALA A 201 17.58 -7.52 7.02
C ALA A 201 17.48 -7.97 8.48
N GLY A 202 16.27 -8.22 8.98
CA GLY A 202 16.05 -8.76 10.32
C GLY A 202 16.51 -10.21 10.49
N SER A 203 16.85 -10.92 9.40
CA SER A 203 17.48 -12.24 9.45
C SER A 203 19.01 -12.17 9.60
N LEU A 204 19.62 -11.01 9.32
CA LEU A 204 21.07 -10.79 9.43
C LEU A 204 21.51 -10.39 10.85
N TYR A 205 20.56 -10.01 11.71
CA TYR A 205 20.80 -9.57 13.09
C TYR A 205 20.20 -10.53 14.14
N GLY A 206 19.84 -11.76 13.75
CA GLY A 206 19.23 -12.79 14.60
C GLY A 206 20.14 -13.98 14.85
#